data_AF-A0A368GKE1-F1
#
_entry.id   AF-A0A368GKE1-F1
#
_cell.length_a   1.000
_cell.length_b   1.000
_cell.length_c   1.000
_cell.angle_alpha   90.00
_cell.angle_beta   90.00
_cell.angle_gamma   90.00
#
_symmetry.space_group_name_H-M   'P 1'
#
loop_
_entity.id
_entity.type
_entity.pdbx_description
1 polymer ?
#
loop_
_entity_poly.entity_id
_entity_poly.type
_entity_poly.pdbx_seq_one_letter_code
_entity_poly.pdbx_strand_id
1 'polypeptide(L)'
;MIIREDKRHPKCEDDGDFDTSMSRTLTVQVTDSSSLHASENRSVLVQCADEFVCKVLSYPRHVILLPEENYTSTFRIEVEASFLGITQLNVTIGDEVVQPYQLRIVRSNRDEKATLAFSIFIAIFVLIITFMMGTQLEPRRIIGIVRKPIGPTVGFFCQFGLMPTLGFLLAEYGLPADAVSLKLALFAVSTCPGGGKSSFWTIIFGGNLDLSISMTFTQTIAALFMMPLWMGTLGRHFTDAHVRIPFAKLIEGLITLMIPNGCGMVMAHYRPQYIKCISKWIKRLSWAAMIVISAFAIYANYYIFWLITWPIVLCGCALPWLGYLTALFVAMAFKQTFKDCITIAIETGIQNIGW
;
A
#
# COMPACT_ATOMS: atom_id res chain seq x y z
N MET A 1 -7.91 22.02 38.71
CA MET A 1 -8.06 22.67 37.38
C MET A 1 -8.70 21.70 36.41
N ILE A 2 -9.68 22.14 35.60
CA ILE A 2 -10.41 21.27 34.66
C ILE A 2 -10.44 21.95 33.29
N ILE A 3 -9.94 21.26 32.27
CA ILE A 3 -10.06 21.70 30.88
C ILE A 3 -11.47 21.33 30.41
N ARG A 4 -12.27 22.31 29.91
CA ARG A 4 -13.64 22.08 29.41
C ARG A 4 -13.75 22.55 27.96
N GLU A 5 -14.14 21.64 27.08
CA GLU A 5 -14.36 21.97 25.66
C GLU A 5 -15.59 22.88 25.48
N ASP A 6 -15.47 23.97 24.70
CA ASP A 6 -16.60 24.84 24.35
C ASP A 6 -17.38 24.19 23.19
N LYS A 7 -18.47 23.48 23.51
CA LYS A 7 -19.34 22.79 22.53
C LYS A 7 -20.21 23.79 21.74
N ARG A 8 -19.60 24.62 20.88
CA ARG A 8 -20.34 25.54 19.98
C ARG A 8 -20.51 25.06 18.55
N HIS A 9 -19.95 23.90 18.17
CA HIS A 9 -20.20 23.28 16.85
C HIS A 9 -21.09 22.03 16.97
N PRO A 10 -22.25 21.96 16.29
CA PRO A 10 -23.29 20.96 16.55
C PRO A 10 -23.05 19.60 15.86
N LYS A 11 -21.80 19.13 15.71
CA LYS A 11 -21.50 17.94 14.87
C LYS A 11 -20.61 16.84 15.44
N CYS A 12 -20.16 16.91 16.69
CA CYS A 12 -19.44 15.81 17.32
C CYS A 12 -20.07 15.53 18.68
N GLU A 13 -20.75 14.39 18.80
CA GLU A 13 -21.52 13.96 19.98
C GLU A 13 -20.66 13.13 20.95
N ASP A 14 -19.42 12.81 20.59
CA ASP A 14 -18.48 12.05 21.41
C ASP A 14 -17.37 12.96 21.99
N ASP A 15 -17.20 12.92 23.31
CA ASP A 15 -16.17 13.67 24.05
C ASP A 15 -14.76 13.27 23.56
N GLY A 16 -14.05 14.19 22.90
CA GLY A 16 -12.59 14.10 22.66
C GLY A 16 -12.11 13.89 21.22
N ASP A 17 -13.01 13.75 20.23
CA ASP A 17 -12.63 13.53 18.83
C ASP A 17 -12.46 14.84 18.04
N PHE A 18 -11.28 15.01 17.44
CA PHE A 18 -10.85 16.16 16.63
C PHE A 18 -10.69 15.77 15.16
N ASP A 19 -11.35 16.46 14.24
CA ASP A 19 -11.15 16.25 12.80
C ASP A 19 -9.79 16.82 12.33
N THR A 20 -9.07 16.08 11.48
CA THR A 20 -7.88 16.58 10.77
C THR A 20 -8.19 17.84 9.96
N SER A 21 -7.25 18.79 9.88
CA SER A 21 -7.34 20.10 9.20
C SER A 21 -8.35 21.10 9.78
N MET A 22 -8.88 20.83 10.98
CA MET A 22 -9.74 21.76 11.70
C MET A 22 -8.95 22.46 12.81
N SER A 23 -9.14 23.77 12.94
CA SER A 23 -8.76 24.50 14.15
C SER A 23 -9.93 24.49 15.13
N ARG A 24 -9.67 24.21 16.41
CA ARG A 24 -10.66 24.36 17.49
C ARG A 24 -10.11 25.20 18.62
N THR A 25 -11.04 25.86 19.30
CA THR A 25 -10.76 26.64 20.49
C THR A 25 -11.16 25.84 21.73
N LEU A 26 -10.19 25.49 22.56
CA LEU A 26 -10.42 24.85 23.86
C LEU A 26 -10.49 25.93 24.95
N THR A 27 -11.46 25.82 25.85
CA THR A 27 -11.55 26.68 27.06
C THR A 27 -10.96 25.96 28.26
N VAL A 28 -9.90 26.51 28.82
CA VAL A 28 -9.32 25.98 30.06
C VAL A 28 -9.91 26.77 31.22
N GLN A 29 -10.58 26.08 32.15
CA GLN A 29 -11.03 26.68 33.40
C GLN A 29 -10.06 26.33 34.52
N VAL A 30 -9.37 27.35 35.00
CA VAL A 30 -8.48 27.25 36.14
C VAL A 30 -9.27 27.59 37.40
N THR A 31 -9.07 26.83 38.47
CA THR A 31 -9.63 27.13 39.79
C THR A 31 -8.55 26.77 40.79
N ASP A 32 -8.07 27.77 41.52
CA ASP A 32 -7.08 27.58 42.58
C ASP A 32 -7.81 27.53 43.94
N SER A 33 -7.51 26.51 44.74
CA SER A 33 -8.09 26.30 46.07
C SER A 33 -7.16 26.75 47.20
N SER A 34 -5.95 27.22 46.89
CA SER A 34 -4.90 27.57 47.85
C SER A 34 -4.75 29.09 48.01
N SER A 35 -5.35 29.61 49.09
CA SER A 35 -4.99 30.82 49.84
C SER A 35 -4.86 32.21 49.14
N LEU A 36 -5.79 33.09 49.52
CA LEU A 36 -5.61 34.41 50.16
C LEU A 36 -4.54 35.40 49.61
N HIS A 37 -5.10 36.51 49.09
CA HIS A 37 -4.57 37.88 48.93
C HIS A 37 -3.92 38.23 47.57
N ALA A 38 -4.60 39.16 46.87
CA ALA A 38 -4.24 39.88 45.64
C ALA A 38 -4.35 39.10 44.31
N SER A 39 -4.61 39.86 43.24
CA SER A 39 -4.64 39.37 41.86
C SER A 39 -3.25 38.85 41.47
N GLU A 40 -3.13 37.55 41.24
CA GLU A 40 -1.87 36.92 40.88
C GLU A 40 -1.78 36.75 39.36
N ASN A 41 -0.66 37.18 38.77
CA ASN A 41 -0.40 37.02 37.33
C ASN A 41 0.48 35.78 37.14
N ARG A 42 -0.09 34.70 36.60
CA ARG A 42 0.63 33.45 36.34
C ARG A 42 0.96 33.29 34.86
N SER A 43 2.17 32.83 34.55
CA SER A 43 2.55 32.48 33.18
C SER A 43 1.90 31.17 32.76
N VAL A 44 1.43 31.10 31.52
CA VAL A 44 0.86 29.88 30.94
C VAL A 44 1.77 29.41 29.81
N LEU A 45 2.05 28.11 29.80
CA LEU A 45 2.74 27.43 28.72
C LEU A 45 1.88 26.23 28.30
N VAL A 46 1.59 26.15 27.00
CA VAL A 46 0.79 25.09 26.40
C VAL A 46 1.67 24.39 25.36
N GLN A 47 1.83 23.08 25.51
CA GLN A 47 2.62 22.27 24.59
C GLN A 47 1.85 20.99 24.22
N CYS A 48 1.89 20.61 22.94
CA CYS A 48 1.49 19.28 22.50
C CYS A 48 2.67 18.33 22.67
N ALA A 49 2.41 17.12 23.19
CA ALA A 49 3.42 16.08 23.30
C ALA A 49 3.97 15.64 21.93
N ASP A 50 3.14 15.72 20.90
CA ASP A 50 3.52 15.46 19.51
C ASP A 50 3.05 16.59 18.59
N GLU A 51 3.99 17.42 18.15
CA GLU A 51 3.76 18.56 17.24
C GLU A 51 3.43 18.14 15.80
N PHE A 52 3.70 16.89 15.39
CA PHE A 52 3.31 16.39 14.07
C PHE A 52 1.82 16.08 14.00
N VAL A 53 1.26 15.62 15.12
CA VAL A 53 -0.17 15.29 15.23
C VAL A 53 -0.99 16.56 15.44
N CYS A 54 -0.57 17.46 16.32
CA CYS A 54 -1.35 18.64 16.68
C CYS A 54 -0.47 19.85 17.01
N LYS A 55 -0.80 21.01 16.43
CA LYS A 55 -0.05 22.26 16.62
C LYS A 55 -0.86 23.28 17.41
N VAL A 56 -0.24 23.89 18.42
CA VAL A 56 -0.84 25.00 19.16
C VAL A 56 -0.62 26.29 18.38
N LEU A 57 -1.70 26.93 17.91
CA LEU A 57 -1.65 28.15 17.11
C LEU A 57 -1.56 29.40 17.98
N SER A 58 -2.40 29.48 19.01
CA SER A 58 -2.46 30.64 19.89
C SER A 58 -2.92 30.28 21.30
N TYR A 59 -2.31 30.91 22.30
CA TYR A 59 -2.72 30.86 23.71
C TYR A 59 -2.23 32.13 24.43
N PRO A 60 -2.90 32.58 25.50
CA PRO A 60 -2.43 33.73 26.27
C PRO A 60 -1.21 33.35 27.10
N ARG A 61 -0.17 34.20 27.08
CA ARG A 61 1.07 33.98 27.86
C ARG A 61 0.90 34.19 29.37
N HIS A 62 -0.13 34.92 29.76
CA HIS A 62 -0.39 35.34 31.13
C HIS A 62 -1.88 35.24 31.43
N VAL A 63 -2.22 34.77 32.63
CA VAL A 63 -3.58 34.68 33.13
C VAL A 63 -3.66 35.37 34.48
N ILE A 64 -4.64 36.26 34.62
CA ILE A 64 -4.91 36.98 35.86
C ILE A 64 -6.06 36.25 36.57
N LEU A 65 -5.80 35.83 37.80
CA LEU A 65 -6.82 35.25 38.67
C LEU A 65 -7.47 36.36 39.49
N LEU A 66 -8.76 36.60 39.27
CA LEU A 66 -9.51 37.65 39.96
C LEU A 66 -10.16 37.10 41.24
N PRO A 67 -10.06 37.81 42.39
CA PRO A 67 -10.68 37.38 43.64
C PRO A 67 -12.21 37.34 43.59
N GLU A 68 -12.83 38.20 42.77
CA GLU A 68 -14.29 38.33 42.63
C GLU A 68 -14.95 37.10 41.99
N GLU A 69 -14.18 36.31 41.24
CA GLU A 69 -14.64 35.09 40.55
C GLU A 69 -14.10 33.81 41.20
N ASN A 70 -13.89 33.79 42.52
CA ASN A 70 -13.31 32.64 43.24
C ASN A 70 -11.99 32.14 42.63
N TYR A 71 -11.12 33.05 42.17
CA TYR A 71 -9.87 32.70 41.48
C TYR A 71 -10.08 31.77 40.28
N THR A 72 -11.20 31.97 39.57
CA THR A 72 -11.43 31.31 38.30
C THR A 72 -11.03 32.20 37.14
N SER A 73 -10.40 31.62 36.13
CA SER A 73 -10.13 32.29 34.87
C SER A 73 -10.30 31.30 33.73
N THR A 74 -10.96 31.76 32.67
CA THR A 74 -11.17 31.00 31.45
C THR A 74 -10.35 31.61 30.33
N PHE A 75 -9.50 30.82 29.71
CA PHE A 75 -8.77 31.24 28.52
C PHE A 75 -8.93 30.25 27.38
N ARG A 76 -8.74 30.79 26.17
CA ARG A 76 -8.91 30.09 24.91
C ARG A 76 -7.56 29.65 24.36
N ILE A 77 -7.45 28.37 24.01
CA ILE A 77 -6.31 27.79 23.32
C ILE A 77 -6.79 27.39 21.93
N GLU A 78 -6.17 27.91 20.88
CA GLU A 78 -6.42 27.46 19.51
C GLU A 78 -5.42 26.38 19.13
N VAL A 79 -5.94 25.23 18.70
CA VAL A 79 -5.13 24.07 18.31
C VAL A 79 -5.55 23.61 16.92
N GLU A 80 -4.59 23.28 16.07
CA GLU A 80 -4.76 22.77 14.71
C GLU A 80 -4.37 21.30 14.62
N ALA A 81 -5.32 20.45 14.23
CA ALA A 81 -5.07 19.03 13.99
C ALA A 81 -4.38 18.84 12.63
N SER A 82 -3.10 18.40 12.65
CA SER A 82 -2.27 18.27 11.45
C SER A 82 -2.23 16.83 10.91
N PHE A 83 -2.17 15.82 11.78
CA PHE A 83 -2.02 14.41 11.38
C PHE A 83 -2.84 13.46 12.27
N LEU A 84 -3.18 12.27 11.76
CA LEU A 84 -3.93 11.25 12.50
C LEU A 84 -3.11 10.70 13.68
N GLY A 85 -3.72 10.65 14.87
CA GLY A 85 -3.07 10.08 16.05
C GLY A 85 -3.75 10.46 17.36
N ILE A 86 -3.17 10.02 18.48
CA ILE A 86 -3.57 10.40 19.83
C ILE A 86 -2.41 11.21 20.40
N THR A 87 -2.69 12.44 20.84
CA THR A 87 -1.68 13.32 21.45
C THR A 87 -2.19 13.89 22.76
N GLN A 88 -1.28 14.36 23.61
CA GLN A 88 -1.60 14.94 24.90
C GLN A 88 -1.29 16.43 24.89
N LEU A 89 -2.27 17.24 25.30
CA LEU A 89 -2.09 18.67 25.51
C LEU A 89 -1.66 18.91 26.96
N ASN A 90 -0.41 19.33 27.12
CA ASN A 90 0.16 19.68 28.41
C ASN A 90 0.00 21.18 28.62
N VAL A 91 -0.72 21.55 29.69
CA VAL A 91 -0.90 22.95 30.09
C VAL A 91 -0.21 23.13 31.44
N THR A 92 0.78 24.02 31.50
CA THR A 92 1.49 24.37 32.74
C THR A 92 1.19 25.83 33.09
N ILE A 93 0.81 26.08 34.33
CA ILE A 93 0.41 27.40 34.83
C ILE A 93 1.27 27.73 36.04
N GLY A 94 2.16 28.72 35.91
CA GLY A 94 3.25 28.92 36.87
C GLY A 94 4.12 27.66 36.94
N ASP A 95 4.26 27.09 38.15
CA ASP A 95 5.01 25.85 38.41
C ASP A 95 4.12 24.59 38.48
N GLU A 96 2.80 24.72 38.33
CA GLU A 96 1.86 23.60 38.39
C GLU A 96 1.53 23.03 37.00
N VAL A 97 1.70 21.72 36.85
CA VAL A 97 1.31 20.98 35.64
C VAL A 97 -0.15 20.52 35.78
N VAL A 98 -1.02 20.99 34.89
CA VAL A 98 -2.42 20.56 34.83
C VAL A 98 -2.50 19.14 34.26
N GLN A 99 -3.53 18.37 34.63
CA GLN A 99 -3.74 17.04 34.07
C GLN A 99 -3.76 17.09 32.53
N PRO A 100 -2.96 16.23 31.85
CA PRO A 100 -2.85 16.25 30.40
C PRO A 100 -4.17 15.88 29.75
N TYR A 101 -4.65 16.72 28.84
CA TYR A 101 -5.87 16.46 28.09
C TYR A 101 -5.57 15.60 26.86
N GLN A 102 -6.22 14.45 26.73
CA GLN A 102 -6.04 13.59 25.57
C GLN A 102 -6.86 14.10 24.38
N LEU A 103 -6.17 14.37 23.28
CA LEU A 103 -6.76 14.74 22.00
C LEU A 103 -6.69 13.52 21.08
N ARG A 104 -7.84 12.98 20.68
CA ARG A 104 -7.92 11.95 19.65
C ARG A 104 -8.22 12.63 18.32
N ILE A 105 -7.25 12.62 17.42
CA ILE A 105 -7.42 13.21 16.08
C ILE A 105 -7.90 12.14 15.11
N VAL A 106 -9.15 12.28 14.68
CA VAL A 106 -9.87 11.43 13.74
C VAL A 106 -9.85 12.07 12.36
N ARG A 107 -9.94 11.24 11.32
CA ARG A 107 -9.95 11.71 9.94
C ARG A 107 -11.26 12.44 9.63
N SER A 108 -11.19 13.63 9.04
CA SER A 108 -12.40 14.37 8.64
C SER A 108 -13.27 13.55 7.68
N ASN A 109 -14.59 13.58 7.90
CA ASN A 109 -15.61 12.94 7.05
C ASN A 109 -15.50 13.30 5.54
N ARG A 110 -14.95 14.47 5.20
CA ARG A 110 -14.74 14.90 3.80
C ARG A 110 -13.58 14.15 3.16
N ASP A 111 -12.49 13.94 3.90
CA ASP A 111 -11.32 13.20 3.46
C ASP A 111 -11.60 11.70 3.38
N GLU A 112 -12.48 11.19 4.25
CA GLU A 112 -12.96 9.81 4.19
C GLU A 112 -13.74 9.55 2.90
N LYS A 113 -14.71 10.41 2.54
CA LYS A 113 -15.47 10.29 1.28
C LYS A 113 -14.59 10.44 0.05
N ALA A 114 -13.64 11.38 0.06
CA ALA A 114 -12.71 11.56 -1.04
C ALA A 114 -11.79 10.35 -1.22
N THR A 115 -11.28 9.80 -0.13
CA THR A 115 -10.46 8.58 -0.15
C THR A 115 -11.25 7.36 -0.60
N LEU A 116 -12.51 7.24 -0.16
CA LEU A 116 -13.40 6.16 -0.58
C LEU A 116 -13.68 6.25 -2.09
N ALA A 117 -14.06 7.43 -2.59
CA ALA A 117 -14.32 7.67 -4.01
C ALA A 117 -13.07 7.35 -4.86
N PHE A 118 -11.90 7.78 -4.39
CA PHE A 118 -10.62 7.50 -5.02
C PHE A 118 -10.30 5.98 -5.04
N SER A 119 -10.53 5.29 -3.92
CA SER A 119 -10.29 3.84 -3.82
C SER A 119 -11.22 3.05 -4.73
N ILE A 120 -12.51 3.44 -4.81
CA ILE A 120 -13.48 2.86 -5.73
C ILE A 120 -13.06 3.09 -7.17
N PHE A 121 -12.58 4.30 -7.51
CA PHE A 121 -12.09 4.61 -8.85
C PHE A 121 -10.91 3.70 -9.24
N ILE A 122 -9.90 3.54 -8.37
CA ILE A 122 -8.79 2.61 -8.62
C ILE A 122 -9.29 1.18 -8.78
N ALA A 123 -10.18 0.71 -7.90
CA ALA A 123 -10.68 -0.67 -7.95
C ALA A 123 -11.39 -0.97 -9.28
N ILE A 124 -12.28 -0.08 -9.72
CA ILE A 124 -12.97 -0.20 -11.02
C ILE A 124 -11.95 -0.19 -12.16
N PHE A 125 -10.97 0.71 -12.08
CA PHE A 125 -9.96 0.87 -13.12
C PHE A 125 -9.07 -0.37 -13.25
N VAL A 126 -8.60 -0.93 -12.14
CA VAL A 126 -7.85 -2.21 -12.10
C VAL A 126 -8.70 -3.36 -12.64
N LEU A 127 -9.99 -3.41 -12.30
CA LEU A 127 -10.91 -4.44 -12.81
C LEU A 127 -11.04 -4.37 -14.33
N ILE A 128 -11.20 -3.16 -14.90
CA ILE A 128 -11.28 -2.95 -16.35
C ILE A 128 -9.98 -3.42 -17.03
N ILE A 129 -8.83 -3.04 -16.50
CA ILE A 129 -7.53 -3.41 -17.09
C ILE A 129 -7.33 -4.93 -17.03
N THR A 130 -7.62 -5.54 -15.88
CA THR A 130 -7.48 -6.98 -15.70
C THR A 130 -8.42 -7.75 -16.62
N PHE A 131 -9.65 -7.26 -16.79
CA PHE A 131 -10.59 -7.80 -17.77
C PHE A 131 -10.05 -7.68 -19.20
N MET A 132 -9.54 -6.50 -19.59
CA MET A 132 -8.97 -6.31 -20.93
C MET A 132 -7.74 -7.20 -21.15
N MET A 133 -6.89 -7.41 -20.14
CA MET A 133 -5.79 -8.38 -20.22
C MET A 133 -6.32 -9.80 -20.47
N GLY A 134 -7.40 -10.20 -19.78
CA GLY A 134 -8.05 -11.48 -20.01
C GLY A 134 -8.58 -11.69 -21.42
N THR A 135 -8.99 -10.62 -22.11
CA THR A 135 -9.40 -10.71 -23.51
C THR A 135 -8.27 -11.08 -24.47
N GLN A 136 -7.00 -10.95 -24.05
CA GLN A 136 -5.84 -11.39 -24.84
C GLN A 136 -5.57 -12.89 -24.68
N LEU A 137 -6.12 -13.53 -23.64
CA LEU A 137 -6.03 -14.96 -23.43
C LEU A 137 -7.02 -15.65 -24.38
N GLU A 138 -6.54 -16.19 -25.50
CA GLU A 138 -7.39 -16.93 -26.44
C GLU A 138 -7.40 -18.43 -26.10
N PRO A 139 -8.53 -19.02 -25.67
CA PRO A 139 -8.58 -20.42 -25.23
C PRO A 139 -8.14 -21.43 -26.29
N ARG A 140 -8.41 -21.13 -27.56
CA ARG A 140 -8.04 -22.01 -28.69
C ARG A 140 -6.52 -22.12 -28.84
N ARG A 141 -5.77 -21.05 -28.56
CA ARG A 141 -4.31 -21.03 -28.59
C ARG A 141 -3.70 -21.78 -27.42
N ILE A 142 -4.31 -21.62 -26.23
CA ILE A 142 -3.89 -22.32 -25.01
C ILE A 142 -3.99 -23.85 -25.20
N ILE A 143 -5.12 -24.34 -25.74
CA ILE A 143 -5.32 -25.78 -25.99
C ILE A 143 -4.28 -26.35 -26.98
N GLY A 144 -3.85 -25.56 -27.97
CA GLY A 144 -2.80 -25.95 -28.91
C GLY A 144 -1.42 -26.13 -28.26
N ILE A 145 -1.12 -25.35 -27.22
CA ILE A 145 0.18 -25.37 -26.51
C ILE A 145 0.22 -26.40 -25.39
N VAL A 146 -0.92 -26.75 -24.79
CA VAL A 146 -0.99 -27.89 -23.87
C VAL A 146 -0.50 -29.19 -24.55
N ARG A 147 -0.55 -29.28 -25.89
CA ARG A 147 0.03 -30.39 -26.66
C ARG A 147 1.56 -30.36 -26.80
N LYS A 148 2.23 -29.25 -26.47
CA LYS A 148 3.69 -29.10 -26.42
C LYS A 148 4.12 -28.58 -25.03
N PRO A 149 4.06 -29.43 -23.99
CA PRO A 149 4.12 -28.99 -22.60
C PRO A 149 5.49 -28.47 -22.13
N ILE A 150 6.57 -28.77 -22.87
CA ILE A 150 7.94 -28.52 -22.40
C ILE A 150 8.18 -27.03 -22.08
N GLY A 151 7.82 -26.12 -22.98
CA GLY A 151 7.99 -24.67 -22.77
C GLY A 151 7.23 -24.15 -21.54
N PRO A 152 5.90 -24.37 -21.45
CA PRO A 152 5.12 -23.96 -20.28
C PRO A 152 5.61 -24.57 -18.96
N THR A 153 6.04 -25.84 -18.96
CA THR A 153 6.56 -26.51 -17.76
C THR A 153 7.89 -25.89 -17.30
N VAL A 154 8.80 -25.59 -18.23
CA VAL A 154 10.06 -24.89 -17.90
C VAL A 154 9.74 -23.51 -17.34
N GLY A 155 8.83 -22.77 -17.97
CA GLY A 155 8.36 -21.48 -17.50
C GLY A 155 7.72 -21.52 -16.11
N PHE A 156 6.93 -22.55 -15.81
CA PHE A 156 6.36 -22.78 -14.48
C PHE A 156 7.45 -23.01 -13.43
N PHE A 157 8.44 -23.85 -13.73
CA PHE A 157 9.57 -24.10 -12.85
C PHE A 157 10.40 -22.83 -12.59
N CYS A 158 10.65 -22.03 -13.62
CA CYS A 158 11.30 -20.74 -13.46
C CYS A 158 10.49 -19.79 -12.56
N GLN A 159 9.18 -19.68 -12.78
CA GLN A 159 8.32 -18.75 -12.04
C GLN A 159 8.12 -19.12 -10.58
N PHE A 160 7.84 -20.39 -10.28
CA PHE A 160 7.47 -20.82 -8.93
C PHE A 160 8.54 -21.64 -8.23
N GLY A 161 9.63 -21.99 -8.90
CA GLY A 161 10.81 -22.62 -8.27
C GLY A 161 11.94 -21.62 -8.11
N LEU A 162 12.40 -21.03 -9.22
CA LEU A 162 13.59 -20.18 -9.22
C LEU A 162 13.30 -18.77 -8.71
N MET A 163 12.21 -18.14 -9.15
CA MET A 163 11.94 -16.75 -8.77
C MET A 163 11.76 -16.57 -7.26
N PRO A 164 11.00 -17.42 -6.54
CA PRO A 164 10.84 -17.31 -5.08
C PRO A 164 12.15 -17.58 -4.33
N THR A 165 12.97 -18.52 -4.82
CA THR A 165 14.26 -18.81 -4.19
C THR A 165 15.25 -17.66 -4.37
N LEU A 166 15.28 -17.03 -5.55
CA LEU A 166 16.04 -15.80 -5.77
C LEU A 166 15.55 -14.65 -4.89
N GLY A 167 14.24 -14.46 -4.78
CA GLY A 167 13.64 -13.45 -3.91
C GLY A 167 13.99 -13.66 -2.44
N PHE A 168 13.96 -14.91 -1.97
CA PHE A 168 14.38 -15.25 -0.62
C PHE A 168 15.86 -14.94 -0.37
N LEU A 169 16.75 -15.35 -1.27
CA LEU A 169 18.19 -15.10 -1.14
C LEU A 169 18.51 -13.61 -1.18
N LEU A 170 17.88 -12.86 -2.09
CA LEU A 170 18.03 -11.40 -2.15
C LEU A 170 17.50 -10.72 -0.89
N ALA A 171 16.35 -11.16 -0.38
CA ALA A 171 15.78 -10.62 0.85
C ALA A 171 16.69 -10.92 2.05
N GLU A 172 17.23 -12.13 2.14
CA GLU A 172 18.00 -12.52 3.32
C GLU A 172 19.40 -11.91 3.35
N TYR A 173 20.12 -11.94 2.23
CA TYR A 173 21.52 -11.51 2.15
C TYR A 173 21.71 -10.10 1.60
N GLY A 174 20.73 -9.57 0.86
CA GLY A 174 20.83 -8.26 0.22
C GLY A 174 20.24 -7.11 1.03
N LEU A 175 19.28 -7.38 1.91
CA LEU A 175 18.61 -6.37 2.74
C LEU A 175 19.12 -6.38 4.19
N PRO A 176 19.13 -5.22 4.89
CA PRO A 176 19.47 -5.15 6.31
C PRO A 176 18.59 -6.05 7.17
N ALA A 177 19.16 -6.60 8.26
CA ALA A 177 18.44 -7.52 9.15
C ALA A 177 17.17 -6.91 9.76
N ASP A 178 17.22 -5.61 10.09
CA ASP A 178 16.13 -4.89 10.76
C ASP A 178 14.93 -4.60 9.81
N ALA A 179 15.11 -4.79 8.50
CA ALA A 179 14.12 -4.45 7.47
C ALA A 179 13.13 -5.60 7.19
N VAL A 180 12.61 -6.25 8.22
CA VAL A 180 11.77 -7.46 8.12
C VAL A 180 10.57 -7.27 7.18
N SER A 181 9.85 -6.15 7.29
CA SER A 181 8.70 -5.84 6.43
C SER A 181 9.07 -5.73 4.95
N LEU A 182 10.25 -5.19 4.63
CA LEU A 182 10.74 -5.06 3.25
C LEU A 182 11.23 -6.40 2.70
N LYS A 183 11.87 -7.23 3.54
CA LYS A 183 12.24 -8.60 3.17
C LYS A 183 11.01 -9.41 2.78
N LEU A 184 9.96 -9.34 3.61
CA LEU A 184 8.68 -10.01 3.32
C LEU A 184 8.04 -9.46 2.05
N ALA A 185 8.06 -8.15 1.83
CA ALA A 185 7.52 -7.53 0.61
C ALA A 185 8.28 -7.99 -0.65
N LEU A 186 9.61 -7.97 -0.64
CA LEU A 186 10.43 -8.43 -1.77
C LEU A 186 10.20 -9.92 -2.05
N PHE A 187 10.10 -10.74 -1.00
CA PHE A 187 9.78 -12.14 -1.13
C PHE A 187 8.37 -12.36 -1.71
N ALA A 188 7.36 -11.65 -1.20
CA ALA A 188 5.99 -11.74 -1.72
C ALA A 188 5.94 -11.37 -3.22
N VAL A 189 6.63 -10.31 -3.63
CA VAL A 189 6.81 -9.93 -5.04
C VAL A 189 7.36 -11.11 -5.84
N SER A 190 8.42 -11.76 -5.37
CA SER A 190 9.03 -12.90 -6.06
C SER A 190 8.11 -14.12 -6.25
N THR A 191 7.08 -14.28 -5.42
CA THR A 191 6.08 -15.36 -5.54
C THR A 191 4.94 -15.05 -6.52
N CYS A 192 4.91 -13.83 -7.06
CA CYS A 192 3.88 -13.38 -7.99
C CYS A 192 3.96 -14.13 -9.33
N PRO A 193 2.83 -14.49 -9.98
CA PRO A 193 2.85 -14.99 -11.34
C PRO A 193 3.32 -13.91 -12.30
N GLY A 194 3.70 -14.33 -13.51
CA GLY A 194 3.87 -13.43 -14.65
C GLY A 194 2.59 -12.63 -14.88
N GLY A 195 2.73 -11.37 -15.29
CA GLY A 195 1.61 -10.47 -15.55
C GLY A 195 1.45 -10.18 -17.04
N GLY A 196 0.22 -9.97 -17.54
CA GLY A 196 -0.06 -9.76 -18.97
C GLY A 196 0.71 -8.63 -19.69
N LYS A 197 1.43 -7.77 -18.94
CA LYS A 197 2.43 -6.84 -19.48
C LYS A 197 3.57 -7.57 -20.21
N SER A 198 3.95 -8.77 -19.78
CA SER A 198 4.96 -9.63 -20.41
C SER A 198 4.64 -9.93 -21.88
N SER A 199 3.38 -10.25 -22.19
CA SER A 199 2.89 -10.50 -23.56
C SER A 199 3.22 -9.35 -24.52
N PHE A 200 3.14 -8.09 -24.07
CA PHE A 200 3.50 -6.94 -24.89
C PHE A 200 5.00 -6.90 -25.20
N TRP A 201 5.84 -7.12 -24.19
CA TRP A 201 7.29 -7.18 -24.36
C TRP A 201 7.73 -8.38 -25.22
N THR A 202 7.07 -9.53 -25.07
CA THR A 202 7.29 -10.71 -25.91
C THR A 202 7.11 -10.38 -27.39
N ILE A 203 6.10 -9.58 -27.76
CA ILE A 203 5.90 -9.14 -29.15
C ILE A 203 7.05 -8.24 -29.62
N ILE A 204 7.44 -7.26 -28.80
CA ILE A 204 8.51 -6.30 -29.15
C ILE A 204 9.84 -7.01 -29.37
N PHE A 205 10.19 -7.94 -28.49
CA PHE A 205 11.44 -8.68 -28.54
C PHE A 205 11.39 -9.90 -29.49
N GLY A 206 10.31 -10.08 -30.24
CA GLY A 206 10.19 -11.15 -31.25
C GLY A 206 10.10 -12.56 -30.67
N GLY A 207 9.64 -12.70 -29.42
CA GLY A 207 9.42 -13.98 -28.76
C GLY A 207 8.16 -14.70 -29.26
N ASN A 208 7.92 -15.88 -28.71
CA ASN A 208 6.71 -16.65 -28.95
C ASN A 208 5.54 -16.13 -28.09
N LEU A 209 4.64 -15.35 -28.71
CA LEU A 209 3.47 -14.78 -28.05
C LEU A 209 2.51 -15.86 -27.52
N ASP A 210 2.29 -16.94 -28.29
CA ASP A 210 1.34 -17.97 -27.90
C ASP A 210 1.84 -18.68 -26.63
N LEU A 211 3.16 -18.92 -26.53
CA LEU A 211 3.79 -19.45 -25.32
C LEU A 211 3.61 -18.51 -24.11
N SER A 212 3.79 -17.19 -24.31
CA SER A 212 3.60 -16.16 -23.27
C SER A 212 2.20 -16.24 -22.67
N ILE A 213 1.19 -16.24 -23.54
CA ILE A 213 -0.22 -16.31 -23.17
C ILE A 213 -0.52 -17.60 -22.39
N SER A 214 -0.01 -18.74 -22.85
CA SER A 214 -0.18 -20.02 -22.16
C SER A 214 0.48 -20.01 -20.78
N MET A 215 1.70 -19.47 -20.67
CA MET A 215 2.43 -19.37 -19.41
C MET A 215 1.70 -18.47 -18.42
N THR A 216 1.32 -17.25 -18.83
CA THR A 216 0.55 -16.32 -18.00
C THR A 216 -0.72 -17.00 -17.45
N PHE A 217 -1.47 -17.70 -18.30
CA PHE A 217 -2.69 -18.40 -17.89
C PHE A 217 -2.41 -19.50 -16.85
N THR A 218 -1.50 -20.43 -17.17
CA THR A 218 -1.17 -21.55 -16.27
C THR A 218 -0.60 -21.04 -14.95
N GLN A 219 0.24 -20.00 -14.98
CA GLN A 219 0.83 -19.43 -13.79
C GLN A 219 -0.20 -18.66 -12.93
N THR A 220 -1.13 -17.95 -13.55
CA THR A 220 -2.21 -17.26 -12.82
C THR A 220 -3.07 -18.24 -12.03
N ILE A 221 -3.42 -19.39 -12.64
CA ILE A 221 -4.15 -20.46 -11.94
C ILE A 221 -3.29 -21.06 -10.83
N ALA A 222 -2.02 -21.37 -11.12
CA ALA A 222 -1.11 -21.95 -10.15
C ALA A 222 -0.82 -21.04 -8.96
N ALA A 223 -0.85 -19.72 -9.15
CA ALA A 223 -0.60 -18.73 -8.11
C ALA A 223 -1.56 -18.87 -6.92
N LEU A 224 -2.81 -19.30 -7.14
CA LEU A 224 -3.79 -19.57 -6.07
C LEU A 224 -3.25 -20.53 -5.00
N PHE A 225 -2.42 -21.48 -5.40
CA PHE A 225 -1.85 -22.47 -4.51
C PHE A 225 -0.39 -22.16 -4.17
N MET A 226 0.42 -21.78 -5.18
CA MET A 226 1.85 -21.58 -5.02
C MET A 226 2.20 -20.37 -4.14
N MET A 227 1.47 -19.26 -4.24
CA MET A 227 1.74 -18.10 -3.37
C MET A 227 1.49 -18.41 -1.90
N PRO A 228 0.30 -18.92 -1.48
CA PRO A 228 0.10 -19.31 -0.09
C PRO A 228 1.12 -20.36 0.39
N LEU A 229 1.53 -21.29 -0.47
CA LEU A 229 2.53 -22.30 -0.14
C LEU A 229 3.89 -21.67 0.19
N TRP A 230 4.40 -20.80 -0.68
CA TRP A 230 5.68 -20.11 -0.45
C TRP A 230 5.62 -19.17 0.76
N MET A 231 4.53 -18.43 0.91
CA MET A 231 4.32 -17.56 2.07
C MET A 231 4.19 -18.35 3.37
N GLY A 232 3.57 -19.53 3.34
CA GLY A 232 3.44 -20.42 4.49
C GLY A 232 4.70 -21.19 4.86
N THR A 233 5.69 -21.25 3.96
CA THR A 233 6.97 -21.92 4.18
C THR A 233 8.07 -20.91 4.43
N LEU A 234 8.76 -20.44 3.39
CA LEU A 234 9.86 -19.49 3.49
C LEU A 234 9.42 -18.09 3.94
N GLY A 235 8.19 -17.69 3.61
CA GLY A 235 7.66 -16.38 4.04
C GLY A 235 7.60 -16.22 5.56
N ARG A 236 7.45 -17.33 6.30
CA ARG A 236 7.44 -17.32 7.77
C ARG A 236 8.80 -16.92 8.38
N HIS A 237 9.89 -17.10 7.64
CA HIS A 237 11.23 -16.68 8.07
C HIS A 237 11.33 -15.16 8.24
N PHE A 238 10.54 -14.41 7.46
CA PHE A 238 10.49 -12.95 7.50
C PHE A 238 9.29 -12.42 8.30
N THR A 239 8.71 -13.23 9.18
CA THR A 239 7.62 -12.78 10.06
C THR A 239 7.92 -13.17 11.49
N ASP A 240 7.76 -12.22 12.41
CA ASP A 240 7.77 -12.54 13.83
C ASP A 240 6.64 -13.51 14.17
N ALA A 241 6.85 -14.36 15.19
CA ALA A 241 5.88 -15.38 15.63
C ALA A 241 4.46 -14.84 15.94
N HIS A 242 4.31 -13.52 16.08
CA HIS A 242 3.07 -12.83 16.39
C HIS A 242 2.40 -12.18 15.14
N VAL A 243 3.10 -12.04 14.02
CA VAL A 243 2.55 -11.45 12.79
C VAL A 243 2.02 -12.58 11.90
N ARG A 244 0.70 -12.78 11.95
CA ARG A 244 0.04 -13.80 11.14
C ARG A 244 -0.07 -13.30 9.69
N ILE A 245 0.58 -14.00 8.76
CA ILE A 245 0.42 -13.76 7.32
C ILE A 245 -1.07 -13.88 6.98
N PRO A 246 -1.70 -12.83 6.39
CA PRO A 246 -3.12 -12.84 6.12
C PRO A 246 -3.44 -13.66 4.86
N PHE A 247 -3.31 -14.99 4.95
CA PHE A 247 -3.55 -15.92 3.84
C PHE A 247 -4.93 -15.73 3.19
N ALA A 248 -5.96 -15.45 3.99
CA ALA A 248 -7.31 -15.17 3.49
C ALA A 248 -7.32 -13.96 2.55
N LYS A 249 -6.64 -12.87 2.90
CA LYS A 249 -6.54 -11.67 2.06
C LYS A 249 -5.73 -11.91 0.79
N LEU A 250 -4.68 -12.73 0.87
CA LEU A 250 -3.90 -13.13 -0.32
C LEU A 250 -4.77 -13.91 -1.30
N ILE A 251 -5.51 -14.91 -0.83
CA ILE A 251 -6.40 -15.71 -1.66
C ILE A 251 -7.54 -14.84 -2.23
N GLU A 252 -8.13 -13.97 -1.41
CA GLU A 252 -9.17 -13.02 -1.83
C GLU A 252 -8.67 -12.08 -2.95
N GLY A 253 -7.46 -11.53 -2.81
CA GLY A 253 -6.83 -10.69 -3.84
C GLY A 253 -6.61 -11.46 -5.14
N LEU A 254 -6.14 -12.71 -5.06
CA LEU A 254 -5.94 -13.57 -6.23
C LEU A 254 -7.26 -13.91 -6.94
N ILE A 255 -8.32 -14.22 -6.18
CA ILE A 255 -9.65 -14.47 -6.74
C ILE A 255 -10.20 -13.22 -7.42
N THR A 256 -10.03 -12.05 -6.78
CA THR A 256 -10.47 -10.74 -7.30
C THR A 256 -9.79 -10.42 -8.64
N LEU A 257 -8.55 -10.88 -8.85
CA LEU A 257 -7.85 -10.77 -10.13
C LEU A 257 -8.33 -11.82 -11.15
N MET A 258 -8.55 -13.06 -10.72
CA MET A 258 -8.92 -14.16 -11.61
C MET A 258 -10.31 -14.02 -12.21
N ILE A 259 -11.28 -13.49 -11.48
CA ILE A 259 -12.66 -13.32 -11.96
C ILE A 259 -12.72 -12.44 -13.23
N PRO A 260 -12.28 -11.17 -13.22
CA PRO A 260 -12.34 -10.31 -14.41
C PRO A 260 -11.47 -10.85 -15.54
N ASN A 261 -10.30 -11.43 -15.23
CA ASN A 261 -9.42 -12.06 -16.21
C ASN A 261 -10.14 -13.22 -16.95
N GLY A 262 -10.80 -14.10 -16.18
CA GLY A 262 -11.60 -15.20 -16.70
C GLY A 262 -12.80 -14.70 -17.51
N CYS A 263 -13.51 -13.67 -17.05
CA CYS A 263 -14.59 -13.04 -17.82
C CYS A 263 -14.10 -12.48 -19.16
N GLY A 264 -12.92 -11.84 -19.18
CA GLY A 264 -12.29 -11.33 -20.40
C GLY A 264 -11.99 -12.46 -21.39
N MET A 265 -11.46 -13.57 -20.91
CA MET A 265 -11.18 -14.76 -21.71
C MET A 265 -12.46 -15.39 -22.29
N VAL A 266 -13.53 -15.48 -21.49
CA VAL A 266 -14.84 -15.96 -21.93
C VAL A 266 -15.42 -15.06 -23.03
N MET A 267 -15.31 -13.74 -22.87
CA MET A 267 -15.73 -12.78 -23.90
C MET A 267 -14.93 -12.96 -25.20
N ALA A 268 -13.62 -13.17 -25.10
CA ALA A 268 -12.77 -13.44 -26.26
C ALA A 268 -13.16 -14.71 -27.01
N HIS A 269 -13.62 -15.73 -26.29
CA HIS A 269 -14.10 -16.97 -26.90
C HIS A 269 -15.43 -16.83 -27.63
N TYR A 270 -16.44 -16.24 -26.98
CA TYR A 270 -17.80 -16.19 -27.53
C TYR A 270 -18.04 -15.02 -28.49
N ARG A 271 -17.31 -13.91 -28.33
CA ARG A 271 -17.52 -12.67 -29.11
C ARG A 271 -16.20 -12.10 -29.66
N PRO A 272 -15.47 -12.85 -30.51
CA PRO A 272 -14.18 -12.41 -31.07
C PRO A 272 -14.26 -11.11 -31.90
N GLN A 273 -15.45 -10.75 -32.37
CA GLN A 273 -15.72 -9.51 -33.12
C GLN A 273 -15.31 -8.24 -32.36
N TYR A 274 -15.44 -8.21 -31.02
CA TYR A 274 -15.10 -7.04 -30.21
C TYR A 274 -13.60 -6.96 -29.87
N ILE A 275 -12.89 -8.08 -29.95
CA ILE A 275 -11.48 -8.20 -29.53
C ILE A 275 -10.58 -7.31 -30.37
N LYS A 276 -10.85 -7.16 -31.67
CA LYS A 276 -10.09 -6.25 -32.54
C LYS A 276 -10.14 -4.80 -32.05
N CYS A 277 -11.30 -4.35 -31.58
CA CYS A 277 -11.46 -3.00 -31.04
C CYS A 277 -10.77 -2.87 -29.67
N ILE A 278 -10.99 -3.84 -28.78
CA ILE A 278 -10.39 -3.88 -27.43
C ILE A 278 -8.86 -3.89 -27.50
N SER A 279 -8.26 -4.71 -28.37
CA SER A 279 -6.81 -4.79 -28.55
C SER A 279 -6.16 -3.50 -29.07
N LYS A 280 -6.93 -2.60 -29.70
CA LYS A 280 -6.43 -1.27 -30.09
C LYS A 280 -6.32 -0.34 -28.88
N TRP A 281 -7.28 -0.42 -27.96
CA TRP A 281 -7.34 0.42 -26.77
C TRP A 281 -6.51 -0.11 -25.61
N ILE A 282 -6.32 -1.43 -25.50
CA ILE A 282 -5.62 -2.06 -24.37
C ILE A 282 -4.22 -1.47 -24.15
N LYS A 283 -3.47 -1.22 -25.23
CA LYS A 283 -2.11 -0.67 -25.14
C LYS A 283 -2.13 0.74 -24.54
N ARG A 284 -3.04 1.59 -25.02
CA ARG A 284 -3.18 2.98 -24.54
C ARG A 284 -3.64 3.01 -23.09
N LEU A 285 -4.65 2.22 -22.76
CA LEU A 285 -5.20 2.16 -21.41
C LEU A 285 -4.20 1.56 -20.41
N SER A 286 -3.45 0.54 -20.79
CA SER A 286 -2.42 -0.07 -19.92
C SER A 286 -1.29 0.91 -19.61
N TRP A 287 -0.84 1.70 -20.60
CA TRP A 287 0.17 2.74 -20.39
C TRP A 287 -0.36 3.86 -19.50
N ALA A 288 -1.55 4.38 -19.79
CA ALA A 288 -2.20 5.38 -18.95
C ALA A 288 -2.34 4.88 -17.51
N ALA A 289 -2.73 3.62 -17.35
CA ALA A 289 -2.91 3.03 -16.04
C ALA A 289 -1.62 2.87 -15.25
N MET A 290 -0.56 2.41 -15.91
CA MET A 290 0.75 2.28 -15.28
C MET A 290 1.23 3.65 -14.76
N ILE A 291 1.04 4.71 -15.55
CA ILE A 291 1.42 6.08 -15.14
C ILE A 291 0.57 6.54 -13.95
N VAL A 292 -0.76 6.38 -14.03
CA VAL A 292 -1.68 6.83 -12.96
C VAL A 292 -1.42 6.08 -11.65
N ILE A 293 -1.33 4.75 -11.70
CA ILE A 293 -1.08 3.92 -10.50
C ILE A 293 0.29 4.22 -9.91
N SER A 294 1.34 4.35 -10.75
CA SER A 294 2.69 4.66 -10.26
C SER A 294 2.77 6.07 -9.67
N ALA A 295 2.17 7.07 -10.32
CA ALA A 295 2.14 8.45 -9.82
C ALA A 295 1.39 8.52 -8.48
N PHE A 296 0.25 7.85 -8.38
CA PHE A 296 -0.48 7.77 -7.12
C PHE A 296 0.31 7.02 -6.04
N ALA A 297 0.93 5.88 -6.36
CA ALA A 297 1.73 5.12 -5.41
C ALA A 297 2.90 5.95 -4.88
N ILE A 298 3.60 6.69 -5.75
CA ILE A 298 4.68 7.60 -5.36
C ILE A 298 4.15 8.73 -4.46
N TYR A 299 3.01 9.33 -4.81
CA TYR A 299 2.40 10.40 -4.02
C TYR A 299 1.97 9.92 -2.62
N ALA A 300 1.24 8.80 -2.56
CA ALA A 300 0.74 8.22 -1.32
C ALA A 300 1.86 7.71 -0.41
N ASN A 301 2.98 7.27 -0.98
CA ASN A 301 4.11 6.70 -0.26
C ASN A 301 5.36 7.59 -0.35
N TYR A 302 5.19 8.91 -0.48
CA TYR A 302 6.33 9.82 -0.65
C TYR A 302 7.33 9.73 0.52
N TYR A 303 6.84 9.45 1.73
CA TYR A 303 7.67 9.26 2.93
C TYR A 303 8.62 8.07 2.81
N ILE A 304 8.26 7.01 2.06
CA ILE A 304 9.12 5.82 1.89
C ILE A 304 10.43 6.19 1.19
N PHE A 305 10.42 7.16 0.27
CA PHE A 305 11.64 7.57 -0.44
C PHE A 305 12.71 8.16 0.48
N TRP A 306 12.33 8.69 1.64
CA TRP A 306 13.29 9.16 2.66
C TRP A 306 13.90 8.01 3.48
N LEU A 307 13.21 6.87 3.55
CA LEU A 307 13.66 5.66 4.25
C LEU A 307 14.38 4.68 3.30
N ILE A 308 14.33 4.90 1.99
CA ILE A 308 15.00 4.04 0.99
C ILE A 308 16.52 4.19 1.14
N THR A 309 17.16 3.06 1.39
CA THR A 309 18.62 2.90 1.34
C THR A 309 19.04 2.27 0.02
N TRP A 310 20.30 2.48 -0.38
CA TRP A 310 20.85 1.91 -1.62
C TRP A 310 20.68 0.39 -1.75
N PRO A 311 20.87 -0.43 -0.70
CA PRO A 311 20.62 -1.88 -0.78
C PRO A 311 19.19 -2.24 -1.19
N ILE A 312 18.18 -1.47 -0.76
CA ILE A 312 16.78 -1.71 -1.11
C ILE A 312 16.56 -1.50 -2.61
N VAL A 313 17.09 -0.40 -3.16
CA VAL A 313 16.99 -0.10 -4.60
C VAL A 313 17.70 -1.19 -5.41
N LEU A 314 18.91 -1.57 -5.00
CA LEU A 314 19.70 -2.60 -5.68
C LEU A 314 18.99 -3.96 -5.66
N CYS A 315 18.45 -4.39 -4.51
CA CYS A 315 17.72 -5.66 -4.42
C CYS A 315 16.43 -5.63 -5.23
N GLY A 316 15.67 -4.53 -5.18
CA GLY A 316 14.44 -4.35 -5.95
C GLY A 316 14.69 -4.40 -7.47
N CYS A 317 15.77 -3.78 -7.94
CA CYS A 317 16.18 -3.86 -9.34
C CYS A 317 16.77 -5.23 -9.70
N ALA A 318 17.56 -5.84 -8.80
CA ALA A 318 18.24 -7.10 -9.06
C ALA A 318 17.25 -8.25 -9.28
N LEU A 319 16.13 -8.28 -8.56
CA LEU A 319 15.17 -9.39 -8.64
C LEU A 319 14.67 -9.64 -10.08
N PRO A 320 14.09 -8.66 -10.82
CA PRO A 320 13.72 -8.85 -12.22
C PRO A 320 14.89 -9.26 -13.13
N TRP A 321 16.07 -8.63 -12.97
CA TRP A 321 17.24 -8.92 -13.80
C TRP A 321 17.77 -10.33 -13.61
N LEU A 322 17.87 -10.78 -12.36
CA LEU A 322 18.22 -12.16 -12.04
C LEU A 322 17.15 -13.12 -12.58
N GLY A 323 15.87 -12.79 -12.44
CA GLY A 323 14.78 -13.56 -13.03
C GLY A 323 14.93 -13.75 -14.53
N TYR A 324 15.21 -12.68 -15.29
CA TYR A 324 15.47 -12.76 -16.73
C TYR A 324 16.66 -13.67 -17.05
N LEU A 325 17.79 -13.46 -16.37
CA LEU A 325 19.02 -14.20 -16.64
C LEU A 325 18.87 -15.68 -16.32
N THR A 326 18.38 -16.02 -15.13
CA THR A 326 18.22 -17.42 -14.73
C THR A 326 17.21 -18.16 -15.59
N ALA A 327 16.10 -17.52 -15.93
CA ALA A 327 15.09 -18.13 -16.80
C ALA A 327 15.62 -18.33 -18.22
N LEU A 328 16.42 -17.40 -18.75
CA LEU A 328 17.07 -17.54 -20.05
C LEU A 328 18.05 -18.72 -20.04
N PHE A 329 18.93 -18.83 -19.03
CA PHE A 329 19.89 -19.92 -18.91
C PHE A 329 19.19 -21.29 -18.79
N VAL A 330 18.13 -21.37 -17.99
CA VAL A 330 17.36 -22.60 -17.83
C VAL A 330 16.64 -22.98 -19.12
N ALA A 331 15.99 -22.03 -19.80
CA ALA A 331 15.36 -22.30 -21.09
C ALA A 331 16.37 -22.80 -22.14
N MET A 332 17.58 -22.23 -22.17
CA MET A 332 18.68 -22.70 -23.02
C MET A 332 19.15 -24.11 -22.64
N ALA A 333 19.28 -24.41 -21.35
CA ALA A 333 19.67 -25.75 -20.86
C ALA A 333 18.66 -26.83 -21.27
N PHE A 334 17.37 -26.50 -21.27
CA PHE A 334 16.29 -27.36 -21.77
C PHE A 334 16.13 -27.32 -23.31
N LYS A 335 17.11 -26.77 -24.02
CA LYS A 335 17.19 -26.71 -25.50
C LYS A 335 15.94 -26.12 -26.15
N GLN A 336 15.31 -25.13 -25.51
CA GLN A 336 14.20 -24.41 -26.10
C GLN A 336 14.66 -23.57 -27.30
N THR A 337 13.74 -23.25 -28.21
CA THR A 337 14.07 -22.35 -29.32
C THR A 337 14.41 -20.96 -28.80
N PHE A 338 15.23 -20.19 -29.52
CA PHE A 338 15.61 -18.85 -29.06
C PHE A 338 14.40 -17.94 -28.79
N LYS A 339 13.33 -18.07 -29.60
CA LYS A 339 12.07 -17.34 -29.39
C LYS A 339 11.37 -17.73 -28.09
N ASP A 340 11.39 -19.02 -27.76
CA ASP A 340 10.80 -19.53 -26.51
C ASP A 340 11.67 -19.14 -25.30
N CYS A 341 13.00 -19.15 -25.44
CA CYS A 341 13.92 -18.67 -24.41
C CYS A 341 13.65 -17.20 -24.04
N ILE A 342 13.48 -16.33 -25.04
CA ILE A 342 13.11 -14.93 -24.83
C ILE A 342 11.77 -14.83 -24.10
N THR A 343 10.75 -15.58 -24.55
CA THR A 343 9.44 -15.58 -23.89
C THR A 343 9.52 -16.03 -22.44
N ILE A 344 10.19 -17.14 -22.15
CA ILE A 344 10.34 -17.69 -20.80
C ILE A 344 11.08 -16.70 -19.90
N ALA A 345 12.12 -16.04 -20.41
CA ALA A 345 12.84 -15.01 -19.68
C ALA A 345 11.92 -13.83 -19.32
N ILE A 346 11.26 -13.23 -20.33
CA ILE A 346 10.38 -12.06 -20.16
C ILE A 346 9.25 -12.36 -19.19
N GLU A 347 8.58 -13.52 -19.34
CA GLU A 347 7.51 -13.93 -18.43
C GLU A 347 8.00 -14.12 -17.00
N THR A 348 9.21 -14.65 -16.80
CA THR A 348 9.73 -14.89 -15.45
C THR A 348 10.11 -13.59 -14.75
N GLY A 349 10.79 -12.68 -15.44
CA GLY A 349 11.25 -11.43 -14.81
C GLY A 349 10.16 -10.37 -14.68
N ILE A 350 9.12 -10.36 -15.52
CA ILE A 350 7.99 -9.43 -15.41
C ILE A 350 6.93 -10.02 -14.49
N GLN A 351 6.99 -9.63 -13.23
CA GLN A 351 6.00 -10.04 -12.25
C GLN A 351 4.78 -9.13 -12.26
N ASN A 352 3.63 -9.69 -11.87
CA ASN A 352 2.44 -8.91 -11.63
C ASN A 352 2.51 -8.29 -10.21
N ILE A 353 3.01 -7.06 -10.07
CA ILE A 353 3.26 -6.41 -8.77
C ILE A 353 2.18 -5.36 -8.41
N GLY A 354 0.94 -5.56 -8.86
CA GLY A 354 -0.13 -4.55 -8.79
C GLY A 354 -1.26 -4.84 -7.79
N TRP A 355 -1.02 -5.68 -6.77
CA TRP A 355 -2.03 -6.12 -5.79
C TRP A 355 -2.44 -5.02 -4.82
#